data_AF-A0A9N7VTP7-F1
#
_entry.id   AF-A0A9N7VTP7-F1
#
_cell.length_a   1.000
_cell.length_b   1.000
_cell.length_c   1.000
_cell.angle_alpha   90.00
_cell.angle_beta   90.00
_cell.angle_gamma   90.00
#
_symmetry.space_group_name_H-M   'P 1'
#
loop_
_entity.id
_entity.type
_entity.pdbx_description
1 polymer ?
#
loop_
_entity_poly.entity_id
_entity_poly.type
_entity_poly.pdbx_seq_one_letter_code
_entity_poly.pdbx_strand_id
1 'polypeptide(L)'
;MAAPFSVYNSNALDTHISSTSRESLKMELLAEVCLLPGEDRIIDKDIIYICPFRGAVKGKVLITNYRLYFKSSDTDVAVMLDVPLGAISRVEKMGGASSRGENSYGLDITCKQTAQP
;
A
#
# COMPACT_ATOMS: atom_id res chain seq x y z
N MET A 1 -29.26 -34.54 45.48
CA MET A 1 -28.15 -35.43 45.05
C MET A 1 -28.14 -35.37 43.53
N ALA A 2 -27.09 -34.82 42.91
CA ALA A 2 -27.07 -34.55 41.46
C ALA A 2 -25.81 -35.13 40.82
N ALA A 3 -26.03 -35.97 39.80
CA ALA A 3 -25.24 -36.24 38.59
C ALA A 3 -25.89 -37.45 37.87
N PRO A 4 -25.65 -37.73 36.57
CA PRO A 4 -24.80 -37.04 35.61
C PRO A 4 -25.51 -36.67 34.29
N PHE A 5 -24.76 -35.93 33.49
CA PHE A 5 -25.02 -35.43 32.15
C PHE A 5 -24.61 -36.48 31.10
N SER A 6 -25.43 -36.70 30.06
CA SER A 6 -25.00 -37.29 28.80
C SER A 6 -25.87 -36.87 27.62
N VAL A 7 -25.26 -36.09 26.73
CA VAL A 7 -25.26 -36.11 25.25
C VAL A 7 -26.55 -36.46 24.49
N TYR A 8 -27.08 -35.48 23.73
CA TYR A 8 -27.32 -35.68 22.30
C TYR A 8 -27.19 -34.38 21.48
N ASN A 9 -26.66 -34.57 20.29
CA ASN A 9 -26.18 -33.63 19.28
C ASN A 9 -27.30 -32.84 18.58
N SER A 10 -27.02 -31.59 18.18
CA SER A 10 -27.17 -31.05 16.82
C SER A 10 -27.14 -29.52 16.87
N ASN A 11 -26.14 -28.89 16.24
CA ASN A 11 -26.39 -27.96 15.14
C ASN A 11 -25.05 -27.50 14.56
N ALA A 12 -24.94 -27.75 13.26
CA ALA A 12 -23.86 -27.31 12.40
C ALA A 12 -23.92 -25.80 12.18
N LEU A 13 -22.79 -25.31 11.67
CA LEU A 13 -22.58 -24.02 11.02
C LEU A 13 -22.19 -22.87 11.95
N ASP A 14 -20.89 -22.66 12.10
CA ASP A 14 -20.39 -21.29 12.19
C ASP A 14 -19.01 -21.14 11.52
N THR A 15 -19.09 -20.59 10.31
CA THR A 15 -18.23 -19.52 9.79
C THR A 15 -16.72 -19.73 9.81
N HIS A 16 -16.23 -20.47 8.80
CA HIS A 16 -14.82 -20.43 8.36
C HIS A 16 -14.70 -19.65 7.04
N ILE A 17 -15.07 -18.36 7.07
CA ILE A 17 -14.92 -17.42 5.96
C ILE A 17 -14.52 -16.09 6.63
N SER A 18 -13.28 -15.62 6.65
CA SER A 18 -12.53 -15.17 5.48
C SER A 18 -11.23 -14.52 5.98
N SER A 19 -10.14 -15.29 6.12
CA SER A 19 -8.79 -14.70 6.16
C SER A 19 -8.14 -14.66 4.77
N THR A 20 -8.69 -15.41 3.81
CA THR A 20 -8.16 -15.54 2.44
C THR A 20 -8.66 -14.48 1.46
N SER A 21 -9.68 -13.69 1.81
CA SER A 21 -10.29 -12.72 0.87
C SER A 21 -9.60 -11.36 0.85
N ARG A 22 -8.96 -10.94 1.94
CA ARG A 22 -8.34 -9.60 2.02
C ARG A 22 -7.01 -9.51 1.29
N GLU A 23 -6.24 -10.60 1.24
CA GLU A 23 -4.97 -10.66 0.52
C GLU A 23 -5.18 -10.75 -1.00
N SER A 24 -6.18 -11.50 -1.46
CA SER A 24 -6.52 -11.61 -2.89
C SER A 24 -6.97 -10.26 -3.48
N LEU A 25 -7.80 -9.49 -2.76
CA LEU A 25 -8.20 -8.14 -3.16
C LEU A 25 -7.01 -7.16 -3.18
N LYS A 26 -6.03 -7.35 -2.28
CA LYS A 26 -4.81 -6.54 -2.20
C LYS A 26 -3.83 -6.85 -3.34
N MET A 27 -3.86 -8.07 -3.88
CA MET A 27 -3.18 -8.47 -5.12
C MET A 27 -3.88 -7.91 -6.36
N GLU A 28 -5.21 -7.87 -6.40
CA GLU A 28 -5.99 -7.33 -7.51
C GLU A 28 -5.80 -5.82 -7.71
N LEU A 29 -5.71 -5.04 -6.63
CA LEU A 29 -5.68 -3.58 -6.71
C LEU A 29 -4.39 -3.00 -7.32
N LEU A 30 -3.29 -3.78 -7.31
CA LEU A 30 -2.08 -3.44 -8.07
C LEU A 30 -1.99 -4.12 -9.41
N ALA A 31 -2.66 -5.26 -9.63
CA ALA A 31 -2.77 -5.87 -10.95
C ALA A 31 -3.40 -4.90 -11.99
N GLU A 32 -4.11 -3.86 -11.52
CA GLU A 32 -4.67 -2.79 -12.36
C GLU A 32 -3.65 -1.85 -13.02
N VAL A 33 -2.39 -1.77 -12.55
CA VAL A 33 -1.40 -0.91 -13.22
C VAL A 33 -0.95 -1.60 -14.52
N CYS A 34 -1.50 -1.14 -15.65
CA CYS A 34 -1.08 -1.57 -16.98
C CYS A 34 0.39 -1.18 -17.20
N LEU A 35 1.25 -2.18 -17.30
CA LEU A 35 2.66 -2.01 -17.58
C LEU A 35 2.87 -1.76 -19.08
N LEU A 36 3.79 -0.86 -19.41
CA LEU A 36 4.24 -0.66 -20.78
C LEU A 36 5.05 -1.88 -21.28
N PRO A 37 5.18 -2.10 -22.59
CA PRO A 37 6.06 -3.14 -23.12
C PRO A 37 7.50 -2.97 -22.61
N GLY A 38 8.03 -3.98 -21.91
CA GLY A 38 9.37 -3.94 -21.29
C GLY A 38 9.42 -3.25 -19.92
N GLU A 39 8.27 -2.83 -19.38
CA GLU A 39 8.18 -2.34 -18.01
C GLU A 39 7.99 -3.51 -17.03
N ASP A 40 8.88 -3.62 -16.05
CA ASP A 40 8.90 -4.68 -15.05
C ASP A 40 8.73 -4.12 -13.64
N ARG A 41 8.02 -4.86 -12.78
CA ARG A 41 7.83 -4.52 -11.37
C ARG A 41 9.08 -4.86 -10.57
N ILE A 42 9.62 -3.88 -9.85
CA ILE A 42 10.81 -4.05 -9.02
C ILE A 42 10.43 -4.08 -7.53
N ILE A 43 9.64 -3.10 -7.08
CA ILE A 43 9.25 -2.95 -5.67
C ILE A 43 7.75 -2.82 -5.57
N ASP A 44 7.18 -3.51 -4.60
CA ASP A 44 5.79 -3.39 -4.18
C ASP A 44 5.74 -3.32 -2.65
N LYS A 45 5.29 -2.19 -2.10
CA LYS A 45 5.27 -2.00 -0.64
C LYS A 45 4.18 -1.06 -0.17
N ASP A 46 3.60 -1.34 0.99
CA ASP A 46 2.73 -0.42 1.69
C ASP A 46 3.57 0.69 2.35
N ILE A 47 3.21 1.95 2.09
CA ILE A 47 3.90 3.14 2.62
C ILE A 47 2.90 4.22 3.07
N ILE A 48 3.43 5.28 3.67
CA ILE A 48 2.69 6.50 3.96
C ILE A 48 3.27 7.61 3.09
N TYR A 49 2.44 8.21 2.24
CA TYR A 49 2.76 9.41 1.49
C TYR A 49 2.36 10.64 2.29
N ILE A 50 3.28 11.60 2.46
CA ILE A 50 2.97 12.87 3.10
C ILE A 50 2.51 13.85 2.01
N CYS A 51 1.19 13.95 1.82
CA CYS A 51 0.58 14.85 0.87
C CYS A 51 0.63 16.30 1.40
N PRO A 52 1.11 17.29 0.63
CA PRO A 52 1.19 18.68 1.10
C PRO A 52 -0.17 19.31 1.41
N PHE A 53 -1.27 18.79 0.84
CA PHE A 53 -2.61 19.33 1.02
C PHE A 53 -3.47 18.57 2.04
N ARG A 54 -3.15 17.30 2.28
CA ARG A 54 -3.99 16.37 3.07
C ARG A 54 -3.26 15.68 4.21
N GLY A 55 -1.95 15.89 4.36
CA GLY A 55 -1.14 15.22 5.37
C GLY A 55 -0.84 13.76 5.01
N ALA A 56 -0.71 12.91 6.03
CA ALA A 56 -0.31 11.52 5.88
C ALA A 56 -1.40 10.64 5.24
N VAL A 57 -1.10 10.05 4.09
CA VAL A 57 -2.00 9.16 3.34
C VAL A 57 -1.38 7.77 3.26
N LYS A 58 -2.08 6.76 3.78
CA LYS A 58 -1.68 5.36 3.66
C LYS A 58 -1.99 4.85 2.25
N GLY A 59 -1.05 4.13 1.67
CA GLY A 59 -1.22 3.58 0.33
C GLY A 59 -0.16 2.56 -0.02
N LYS A 60 -0.14 2.20 -1.29
CA LYS A 60 0.81 1.25 -1.85
C LYS A 60 1.65 1.93 -2.91
N VAL A 61 2.96 1.74 -2.84
CA VAL A 61 3.90 2.18 -3.87
C VAL A 61 4.34 0.99 -4.70
N LEU A 62 4.27 1.15 -6.01
CA LEU A 62 4.84 0.26 -7.01
C LEU A 62 5.97 1.01 -7.73
N ILE A 63 7.18 0.49 -7.65
CA ILE A 63 8.32 1.02 -8.42
C ILE A 63 8.62 0.01 -9.52
N THR A 64 8.59 0.48 -10.76
CA THR A 64 9.01 -0.28 -11.93
C THR A 64 10.40 0.16 -12.37
N ASN A 65 10.94 -0.47 -13.41
CA ASN A 65 12.13 0.02 -14.10
C ASN A 65 11.90 1.35 -14.86
N TYR A 66 10.68 1.90 -14.87
CA TYR A 66 10.31 3.10 -15.63
C TYR A 66 9.74 4.23 -14.78
N ARG A 67 8.84 3.93 -13.82
CA ARG A 67 8.12 4.93 -13.02
C ARG A 67 7.91 4.49 -11.58
N LEU A 68 7.70 5.48 -10.73
CA LEU A 68 7.15 5.32 -9.39
C LEU A 68 5.65 5.60 -9.45
N TYR A 69 4.86 4.62 -9.05
CA TYR A 69 3.42 4.73 -8.93
C TYR A 69 3.00 4.60 -7.47
N PHE A 70 2.13 5.48 -7.00
CA PHE A 70 1.50 5.39 -5.68
C PHE A 70 -0.01 5.50 -5.81
N LYS A 71 -0.72 4.63 -5.09
CA LYS A 71 -2.18 4.64 -4.97
C LYS A 71 -2.55 4.56 -3.50
N SER A 72 -3.40 5.47 -3.04
CA SER A 72 -3.96 5.42 -1.69
C SER A 72 -4.79 4.14 -1.49
N SER A 73 -4.75 3.60 -0.28
CA SER A 73 -5.60 2.47 0.10
C SER A 73 -6.98 2.90 0.60
N ASP A 74 -7.12 4.18 0.96
CA ASP A 74 -8.35 4.75 1.47
C ASP A 74 -9.29 5.11 0.32
N THR A 75 -10.53 4.63 0.37
CA THR A 75 -11.56 4.86 -0.65
C THR A 75 -12.07 6.30 -0.66
N ASP A 76 -11.97 6.99 0.47
CA ASP A 76 -12.51 8.34 0.62
C ASP A 76 -11.52 9.40 0.10
N VAL A 77 -10.23 9.05 0.06
CA VAL A 77 -9.15 9.91 -0.41
C VAL A 77 -8.44 9.22 -1.56
N ALA A 78 -8.94 9.40 -2.78
CA ALA A 78 -8.28 8.92 -3.99
C ALA A 78 -7.06 9.80 -4.32
N VAL A 79 -5.88 9.42 -3.82
CA VAL A 79 -4.58 9.98 -4.25
C VAL A 79 -3.90 8.97 -5.16
N MET A 80 -3.61 9.41 -6.37
CA MET A 80 -2.82 8.65 -7.32
C MET A 80 -1.65 9.52 -7.79
N LEU A 81 -0.46 8.95 -7.78
CA LEU A 81 0.76 9.59 -8.25
C LEU A 81 1.43 8.65 -9.26
N ASP A 82 1.73 9.16 -10.44
CA ASP A 82 2.50 8.48 -11.47
C ASP A 82 3.66 9.39 -11.86
N VAL A 83 4.89 9.02 -11.46
CA VAL A 83 6.10 9.80 -11.71
C VAL A 83 7.10 8.94 -12.47
N PRO A 84 7.42 9.29 -13.74
CA PRO A 84 8.54 8.68 -14.45
C PRO A 84 9.84 8.87 -13.66
N LEU A 85 10.67 7.82 -13.58
CA LEU A 85 11.92 7.90 -12.80
C LEU A 85 12.88 8.97 -13.35
N GLY A 86 12.81 9.30 -14.65
CA GLY A 86 13.59 10.38 -15.26
C GLY A 86 13.19 11.79 -14.80
N ALA A 87 11.96 11.97 -14.29
CA ALA A 87 11.49 13.22 -13.72
C ALA A 87 12.01 13.45 -12.31
N ILE A 88 12.50 12.42 -11.61
CA ILE A 88 13.09 12.58 -10.28
C ILE A 88 14.45 13.27 -10.41
N SER A 89 14.65 14.39 -9.69
CA SER A 89 15.93 15.10 -9.63
C SER A 89 16.80 14.63 -8.49
N ARG A 90 16.18 14.28 -7.36
CA ARG A 90 16.87 13.97 -6.12
C ARG A 90 16.05 13.01 -5.27
N VAL A 91 16.76 12.10 -4.61
CA VAL A 91 16.19 11.21 -3.61
C VAL A 91 17.03 11.34 -2.36
N GLU A 92 16.42 11.76 -1.27
CA GLU A 92 17.05 11.86 0.03
C GLU A 92 16.45 10.88 1.01
N LYS A 93 17.29 10.41 1.93
CA LYS A 93 16.82 9.67 3.08
C LYS A 93 16.39 10.64 4.17
N MET A 94 15.17 10.45 4.68
CA MET A 94 14.68 11.15 5.85
C MET A 94 14.79 10.24 7.07
N GLY A 95 15.38 10.78 8.14
CA GLY A 95 15.58 10.08 9.41
C GLY A 95 16.66 9.00 9.43
N GLY A 96 16.75 8.29 10.55
CA GLY A 96 17.76 7.28 10.83
C GLY A 96 17.35 6.33 11.94
N ALA A 97 18.28 5.48 12.37
CA ALA A 97 18.01 4.46 13.39
C ALA A 97 17.57 5.03 14.75
N SER A 98 17.90 6.29 15.04
CA SER A 98 17.51 7.01 16.26
C SER A 98 16.28 7.90 16.08
N SER A 99 15.67 7.95 14.89
CA SER A 99 14.46 8.75 14.64
C SER A 99 13.25 8.09 15.30
N ARG A 100 12.64 8.79 16.25
CA ARG A 100 11.53 8.28 17.09
C ARG A 100 10.19 9.00 16.86
N GLY A 101 10.15 9.97 15.95
CA GLY A 101 8.92 10.70 15.61
C GLY A 101 8.01 9.88 14.70
N GLU A 102 6.71 10.17 14.73
CA GLU A 102 5.78 9.63 13.74
C GLU A 102 6.19 10.07 12.33
N ASN A 103 6.17 9.15 11.36
CA ASN A 103 6.58 9.41 9.97
C ASN A 103 8.02 9.97 9.82
N SER A 104 8.88 9.80 10.82
CA SER A 104 10.22 10.40 10.82
C SER A 104 11.27 9.61 10.03
N TYR A 105 10.92 8.42 9.52
CA TYR A 105 11.77 7.58 8.68
C TYR A 105 11.13 7.40 7.30
N GLY A 106 11.85 7.75 6.25
CA GLY A 106 11.31 7.68 4.89
C GLY A 106 12.28 8.17 3.83
N LEU A 107 11.70 8.52 2.68
CA LEU A 107 12.40 9.12 1.55
C LEU A 107 11.73 10.44 1.21
N ASP A 108 12.54 11.46 0.93
CA ASP A 108 12.10 12.69 0.28
C ASP A 108 12.51 12.64 -1.20
N ILE A 109 11.53 12.75 -2.08
CA ILE A 109 11.73 12.63 -3.53
C ILE A 109 11.41 13.97 -4.16
N THR A 110 12.45 14.65 -4.61
CA THR A 110 12.30 15.89 -5.37
C THR A 110 12.20 15.57 -6.85
N CYS A 111 11.17 16.10 -7.50
CA CYS A 111 11.02 16.02 -8.94
C CYS A 111 11.60 17.27 -9.61
N LYS A 112 12.08 17.12 -10.84
CA LYS A 112 12.30 18.23 -11.76
C LYS A 112 10.92 18.82 -12.07
N GLN A 113 10.83 20.15 -12.06
CA GLN A 113 9.64 20.84 -12.54
C GLN A 113 9.60 20.69 -14.06
N THR A 114 9.14 19.52 -14.51
CA THR A 114 8.84 19.30 -15.91
C THR A 114 7.50 19.98 -16.13
N ALA A 115 7.53 21.15 -16.78
CA ALA A 115 6.33 21.69 -17.36
C ALA A 115 5.75 20.61 -18.27
N GLN A 116 4.52 20.17 -18.00
CA GLN A 116 3.77 19.45 -19.02
C GLN A 116 3.66 20.37 -20.24
N PRO A 117 3.96 19.86 -21.46
CA PRO A 117 3.69 20.60 -22.69
C PRO A 117 2.19 20.83 -22.88
#